data_AF-A0A952C272-F1
#
_entry.id   AF-A0A952C272-F1
#
_cell.length_a   1.000
_cell.length_b   1.000
_cell.length_c   1.000
_cell.angle_alpha   90.00
_cell.angle_beta   90.00
_cell.angle_gamma   90.00
#
_symmetry.space_group_name_H-M   'P 1'
#
loop_
_entity.id
_entity.type
_entity.pdbx_description
1 polymer ?
#
loop_
_entity_poly.entity_id
_entity_poly.type
_entity_poly.pdbx_seq_one_letter_code
_entity_poly.pdbx_strand_id
1 'polypeptide(L)'
;MQQDAAAIWQYAPRAEELAIRYGHGLYQAIAQRAWGVSHRLTGEYDDAERRLKQALGVFRELGARWQIGRTLFALGEVAMDRSNTTEAHNCFTQALAAFEEMQAAPDVARTRAVLRSLT
;
A
#
# COMPACT_ATOMS: atom_id res chain seq x y z
N MET A 1 39.97 0.99 -9.12
CA MET A 1 40.44 1.10 -7.71
C MET A 1 39.97 2.35 -7.00
N GLN A 2 40.31 3.58 -7.44
CA GLN A 2 39.93 4.80 -6.70
C GLN A 2 38.44 5.17 -6.84
N GLN A 3 37.81 4.85 -7.98
CA GLN A 3 36.37 5.04 -8.20
C GLN A 3 35.50 4.02 -7.45
N ASP A 4 35.98 2.79 -7.27
CA ASP A 4 35.24 1.71 -6.61
C ASP A 4 35.09 1.97 -5.10
N ALA A 5 36.14 2.52 -4.47
CA ALA A 5 36.12 2.85 -3.04
C ALA A 5 35.12 3.98 -2.72
N ALA A 6 35.02 4.99 -3.58
CA ALA A 6 34.08 6.10 -3.40
C ALA A 6 32.61 5.64 -3.48
N ALA A 7 32.32 4.70 -4.38
CA ALA A 7 30.99 4.10 -4.49
C ALA A 7 30.62 3.32 -3.22
N ILE A 8 31.54 2.52 -2.67
CA ILE A 8 31.27 1.74 -1.44
C ILE A 8 30.93 2.65 -0.26
N TRP A 9 31.65 3.76 -0.06
CA TRP A 9 31.36 4.72 1.01
C TRP A 9 30.02 5.45 0.83
N GLN A 10 29.54 5.58 -0.40
CA GLN A 10 28.23 6.16 -0.70
C GLN A 10 27.08 5.16 -0.52
N TYR A 11 27.27 3.89 -0.91
CA TYR A 11 26.21 2.91 -0.98
C TYR A 11 26.10 2.02 0.27
N ALA A 12 27.19 1.74 0.98
CA ALA A 12 27.17 0.87 2.15
C ALA A 12 26.28 1.40 3.31
N PRO A 13 26.33 2.69 3.68
CA PRO A 13 25.43 3.23 4.73
C PRO A 13 23.95 3.15 4.32
N ARG A 14 23.68 3.35 3.02
CA ARG A 14 22.32 3.30 2.47
C ARG A 14 21.80 1.86 2.44
N ALA A 15 22.65 0.89 2.13
CA ALA A 15 22.31 -0.54 2.17
C ALA A 15 22.07 -1.04 3.60
N GLU A 16 22.83 -0.56 4.58
CA GLU A 16 22.64 -0.85 6.01
C GLU A 16 21.35 -0.22 6.56
N GLU A 17 21.09 1.05 6.25
CA GLU A 17 19.86 1.74 6.60
C GLU A 17 18.63 1.03 6.01
N LEU A 18 18.73 0.62 4.74
CA LEU A 18 17.73 -0.19 4.07
C LEU A 18 17.56 -1.53 4.80
N ALA A 19 18.63 -2.28 5.08
CA ALA A 19 18.54 -3.57 5.77
C ALA A 19 17.85 -3.47 7.15
N ILE A 20 18.13 -2.40 7.91
CA ILE A 20 17.48 -2.11 9.21
C ILE A 20 16.00 -1.75 9.02
N ARG A 21 15.68 -0.94 8.00
CA ARG A 21 14.29 -0.57 7.65
C ARG A 21 13.49 -1.78 7.13
N TYR A 22 14.13 -2.69 6.39
CA TYR A 22 13.54 -3.86 5.74
C TYR A 22 13.34 -5.06 6.68
N GLY A 23 14.06 -5.15 7.81
CA GLY A 23 13.97 -6.30 8.72
C GLY A 23 12.61 -6.53 9.38
N HIS A 24 11.84 -5.46 9.65
CA HIS A 24 10.52 -5.56 10.30
C HIS A 24 9.42 -4.65 9.71
N GLY A 25 9.77 -3.64 8.91
CA GLY A 25 8.79 -2.67 8.38
C GLY A 25 7.72 -3.32 7.50
N LEU A 26 8.09 -4.31 6.69
CA LEU A 26 7.14 -5.05 5.86
C LEU A 26 6.07 -5.77 6.70
N TYR A 27 6.50 -6.52 7.72
CA TYR A 27 5.58 -7.26 8.59
C TYR A 27 4.73 -6.33 9.45
N GLN A 28 5.31 -5.24 9.95
CA GLN A 28 4.57 -4.21 10.66
C GLN A 28 3.48 -3.59 9.77
N ALA A 29 3.80 -3.23 8.52
CA ALA A 29 2.84 -2.68 7.58
C ALA A 29 1.72 -3.68 7.23
N ILE A 30 2.06 -4.96 7.07
CA ILE A 30 1.07 -6.02 6.87
C ILE A 30 0.14 -6.11 8.09
N ALA A 31 0.67 -6.07 9.30
CA ALA A 31 -0.12 -6.09 10.52
C ALA A 31 -1.03 -4.85 10.63
N GLN A 32 -0.49 -3.65 10.37
CA GLN A 32 -1.28 -2.41 10.36
C GLN A 32 -2.42 -2.48 9.34
N ARG A 33 -2.19 -3.03 8.15
CA ARG A 33 -3.26 -3.25 7.15
C ARG A 33 -4.32 -4.22 7.67
N ALA A 34 -3.93 -5.31 8.31
CA ALA A 34 -4.87 -6.28 8.88
C ALA A 34 -5.72 -5.66 10.00
N TRP A 35 -5.12 -4.86 10.88
CA TRP A 35 -5.85 -4.06 11.87
C TRP A 35 -6.82 -3.09 11.21
N GLY A 36 -6.37 -2.37 10.17
CA GLY A 36 -7.23 -1.43 9.45
C GLY A 36 -8.45 -2.10 8.81
N VAL A 37 -8.28 -3.28 8.19
CA VAL A 37 -9.41 -4.07 7.68
C VAL A 37 -10.31 -4.55 8.82
N SER A 38 -9.76 -4.94 9.97
CA SER A 38 -10.55 -5.38 11.12
C SER A 38 -11.42 -4.25 11.66
N HIS A 39 -10.84 -3.06 11.85
CA HIS A 39 -11.59 -1.86 12.26
C HIS A 39 -12.68 -1.48 11.25
N ARG A 40 -12.42 -1.64 9.94
CA ARG A 40 -13.46 -1.43 8.92
C ARG A 40 -14.65 -2.36 9.14
N LEU A 41 -14.38 -3.65 9.36
CA LEU A 41 -15.43 -4.65 9.58
C LEU A 41 -16.21 -4.44 10.89
N THR A 42 -15.64 -3.75 11.88
CA THR A 42 -16.33 -3.35 13.12
C THR A 42 -16.99 -1.97 13.05
N GLY A 43 -16.90 -1.27 11.92
CA GLY A 43 -17.48 0.06 11.73
C GLY A 43 -16.60 1.21 12.27
N GLU A 44 -15.40 0.91 12.78
CA GLU A 44 -14.44 1.87 13.31
C GLU A 44 -13.62 2.50 12.18
N TYR A 45 -14.30 3.24 11.29
CA TYR A 45 -13.70 3.70 10.03
C TYR A 45 -12.52 4.67 10.22
N ASP A 46 -12.49 5.48 11.29
CA ASP A 46 -11.40 6.45 11.51
C ASP A 46 -10.10 5.73 11.83
N ASP A 47 -10.18 4.71 12.68
CA ASP A 47 -9.06 3.84 13.00
C ASP A 47 -8.66 2.98 11.80
N ALA A 48 -9.63 2.50 11.02
CA ALA A 48 -9.36 1.79 9.78
C ALA A 48 -8.48 2.60 8.82
N GLU A 49 -8.91 3.84 8.54
CA GLU A 49 -8.22 4.74 7.62
C GLU A 49 -6.81 5.10 8.12
N ARG A 50 -6.69 5.42 9.42
CA ARG A 50 -5.39 5.75 10.05
C ARG A 50 -4.40 4.60 9.91
N ARG A 51 -4.82 3.38 10.26
CA ARG A 51 -3.99 2.16 10.18
C ARG A 51 -3.58 1.84 8.74
N LEU A 52 -4.51 1.96 7.79
CA LEU A 52 -4.25 1.73 6.38
C LEU A 52 -3.30 2.78 5.77
N LYS A 53 -3.44 4.06 6.14
CA LYS A 53 -2.51 5.13 5.69
C LYS A 53 -1.09 4.90 6.22
N GLN A 54 -0.94 4.45 7.46
CA GLN A 54 0.35 4.07 8.02
C GLN A 54 1.00 2.91 7.25
N ALA A 55 0.24 1.84 6.98
CA ALA A 55 0.71 0.72 6.17
C ALA A 55 1.12 1.16 4.75
N LEU A 56 0.31 2.03 4.13
CA LEU A 56 0.56 2.54 2.78
C LEU A 56 1.86 3.35 2.70
N GLY A 57 2.16 4.17 3.70
CA GLY A 57 3.42 4.93 3.78
C GLY A 57 4.63 4.00 3.76
N VAL A 58 4.62 2.98 4.62
CA VAL A 58 5.69 1.98 4.66
C VAL A 58 5.80 1.23 3.33
N PHE A 59 4.70 0.72 2.76
CA PHE A 59 4.77 0.00 1.49
C PHE A 59 5.28 0.87 0.32
N ARG A 60 5.03 2.19 0.35
CA ARG A 60 5.61 3.14 -0.62
C ARG A 60 7.12 3.28 -0.45
N GLU A 61 7.61 3.42 0.77
CA GLU A 61 9.05 3.46 1.06
C GLU A 61 9.76 2.17 0.63
N LEU A 62 9.11 1.02 0.83
CA LEU A 62 9.65 -0.28 0.47
C LEU A 62 9.52 -0.59 -1.04
N GLY A 63 8.81 0.24 -1.82
CA GLY A 63 8.52 -0.03 -3.23
C GLY A 63 7.64 -1.28 -3.45
N ALA A 64 6.90 -1.72 -2.44
CA ALA A 64 6.13 -2.97 -2.46
C ALA A 64 4.81 -2.80 -3.24
N ARG A 65 4.89 -2.71 -4.57
CA ARG A 65 3.78 -2.27 -5.44
C ARG A 65 2.48 -3.06 -5.28
N TRP A 66 2.55 -4.39 -5.17
CA TRP A 66 1.35 -5.20 -4.92
C TRP A 66 0.71 -4.90 -3.55
N GLN A 67 1.52 -4.66 -2.52
CA GLN A 67 1.00 -4.29 -1.19
C GLN A 67 0.40 -2.88 -1.16
N ILE A 68 0.99 -1.94 -1.92
CA ILE A 68 0.41 -0.62 -2.16
C ILE A 68 -0.99 -0.77 -2.75
N GLY A 69 -1.14 -1.56 -3.82
CA GLY A 69 -2.44 -1.81 -4.46
C GLY A 69 -3.48 -2.38 -3.50
N ARG A 70 -3.11 -3.39 -2.70
CA ARG A 70 -4.02 -3.98 -1.70
C ARG A 70 -4.43 -3.01 -0.60
N THR A 71 -3.53 -2.14 -0.17
CA THR A 71 -3.81 -1.16 0.88
C THR A 71 -4.72 -0.03 0.37
N LEU A 72 -4.48 0.43 -0.87
CA LEU A 72 -5.35 1.39 -1.55
C LEU A 72 -6.74 0.82 -1.81
N PHE A 73 -6.84 -0.46 -2.20
CA PHE A 73 -8.14 -1.12 -2.35
C PHE A 73 -8.91 -1.13 -1.02
N ALA A 74 -8.27 -1.48 0.09
CA ALA A 74 -8.89 -1.46 1.41
C ALA A 74 -9.32 -0.04 1.85
N LEU A 75 -8.54 0.99 1.53
CA LEU A 75 -8.96 2.39 1.75
C LEU A 75 -10.19 2.76 0.91
N GLY A 76 -10.26 2.27 -0.33
CA GLY A 76 -11.45 2.41 -1.17
C GLY A 76 -12.69 1.75 -0.56
N GLU A 77 -12.54 0.58 0.04
CA GLU A 77 -13.62 -0.08 0.79
C GLU A 77 -14.05 0.75 2.01
N VAL A 78 -13.11 1.32 2.79
CA VAL A 78 -13.47 2.23 3.90
C VAL A 78 -14.24 3.44 3.40
N ALA A 79 -13.81 4.05 2.29
CA ALA A 79 -14.50 5.19 1.71
C ALA A 79 -15.92 4.83 1.22
N MET A 80 -16.10 3.63 0.65
CA MET A 80 -17.42 3.09 0.31
C MET A 80 -18.32 2.91 1.52
N ASP A 81 -17.81 2.31 2.58
CA ASP A 81 -18.54 2.09 3.83
C ASP A 81 -18.96 3.42 4.48
N ARG A 82 -18.26 4.52 4.17
CA ARG A 82 -18.59 5.90 4.53
C ARG A 82 -19.43 6.67 3.53
N SER A 83 -19.88 6.05 2.44
CA SER A 83 -20.57 6.72 1.33
C SER A 83 -19.77 7.85 0.66
N ASN A 84 -18.44 7.84 0.78
CA ASN A 84 -17.55 8.77 0.07
C ASN A 84 -17.11 8.18 -1.27
N THR A 85 -18.02 8.20 -2.24
CA THR A 85 -17.80 7.63 -3.58
C THR A 85 -16.61 8.27 -4.31
N THR A 86 -16.37 9.57 -4.12
CA THR A 86 -15.25 10.28 -4.76
C THR A 86 -13.91 9.76 -4.28
N GLU A 87 -13.74 9.62 -2.96
CA GLU A 87 -12.50 9.08 -2.39
C GLU A 87 -12.34 7.60 -2.74
N ALA A 88 -13.43 6.82 -2.70
CA ALA A 88 -13.43 5.42 -3.11
C ALA A 88 -12.92 5.25 -4.55
N HIS A 89 -13.48 6.02 -5.50
CA HIS A 89 -13.07 5.99 -6.90
C HIS A 89 -11.58 6.30 -7.06
N ASN A 90 -11.06 7.32 -6.38
CA ASN A 90 -9.64 7.67 -6.41
C ASN A 90 -8.76 6.53 -5.87
N CYS A 91 -9.12 5.96 -4.73
CA CYS A 91 -8.40 4.85 -4.11
C CYS A 91 -8.36 3.62 -5.03
N PHE A 92 -9.50 3.21 -5.60
CA PHE A 92 -9.56 2.07 -6.51
C PHE A 92 -8.81 2.33 -7.83
N THR A 93 -8.81 3.55 -8.33
CA THR A 93 -8.04 3.92 -9.53
C THR A 93 -6.53 3.76 -9.29
N GLN A 94 -6.03 4.24 -8.15
CA GLN A 94 -4.62 4.06 -7.78
C GLN A 94 -4.28 2.59 -7.49
N ALA A 95 -5.21 1.84 -6.90
CA ALA A 95 -5.04 0.40 -6.68
C ALA A 95 -4.91 -0.36 -8.01
N LEU A 96 -5.77 -0.04 -8.99
CA LEU A 96 -5.76 -0.63 -10.32
C LEU A 96 -4.40 -0.40 -11.01
N ALA A 97 -3.90 0.83 -11.01
CA ALA A 97 -2.60 1.14 -11.60
C ALA A 97 -1.46 0.33 -10.94
N ALA A 98 -1.49 0.15 -9.63
CA ALA A 98 -0.50 -0.67 -8.93
C ALA A 98 -0.60 -2.16 -9.28
N PHE A 99 -1.81 -2.69 -9.48
CA PHE A 99 -2.01 -4.08 -9.90
C PHE A 99 -1.65 -4.33 -11.36
N GLU A 100 -1.90 -3.36 -12.25
CA GLU A 100 -1.55 -3.44 -13.67
C GLU A 100 -0.03 -3.47 -13.87
N GLU A 101 0.72 -2.64 -13.14
CA GLU A 101 2.19 -2.66 -13.16
C GLU A 101 2.78 -4.02 -12.72
N MET A 102 2.08 -4.72 -11.82
CA MET A 102 2.46 -6.04 -11.34
C MET A 102 1.91 -7.18 -12.21
N GLN A 103 1.16 -6.87 -13.27
CA GLN A 103 0.45 -7.85 -14.11
C GLN A 103 -0.45 -8.80 -13.28
N ALA A 104 -1.00 -8.31 -12.17
CA ALA A 104 -1.83 -9.10 -11.25
C ALA A 104 -3.26 -9.24 -11.78
N ALA A 105 -3.45 -10.07 -12.81
CA ALA A 105 -4.70 -10.19 -13.55
C ALA A 105 -5.97 -10.38 -12.68
N PRO A 106 -5.98 -11.20 -11.61
CA PRO A 106 -7.14 -11.34 -10.74
C PRO A 106 -7.50 -10.04 -9.99
N ASP A 107 -6.48 -9.35 -9.47
CA ASP A 107 -6.66 -8.10 -8.73
C ASP A 107 -7.12 -6.96 -9.65
N VAL A 108 -6.58 -6.91 -10.87
CA VAL A 108 -7.01 -5.98 -11.94
C VAL A 108 -8.47 -6.21 -12.28
N ALA A 109 -8.88 -7.46 -12.54
CA ALA A 109 -10.25 -7.80 -12.91
C ALA A 109 -11.24 -7.41 -11.81
N ARG A 110 -10.91 -7.74 -10.55
CA ARG A 110 -11.71 -7.35 -9.38
C ARG A 110 -11.84 -5.83 -9.26
N THR A 111 -10.72 -5.10 -9.34
CA THR A 111 -10.72 -3.64 -9.16
C THR A 111 -11.50 -2.93 -10.27
N ARG A 112 -11.41 -3.40 -11.51
CA ARG A 112 -12.23 -2.90 -12.63
C ARG A 112 -13.72 -3.21 -12.46
N ALA A 113 -14.08 -4.32 -11.84
CA ALA A 113 -15.48 -4.61 -11.55
C ALA A 113 -16.05 -3.62 -10.52
N VAL A 114 -15.29 -3.34 -9.45
CA VAL A 114 -15.68 -2.35 -8.44
C VAL A 114 -15.80 -0.95 -9.03
N LEU A 115 -14.82 -0.48 -9.81
CA LEU A 115 -14.88 0.83 -10.46
C LEU A 115 -16.10 1.00 -11.37
N ARG A 116 -16.51 -0.06 -12.09
CA ARG A 116 -17.72 -0.04 -12.92
C ARG A 116 -19.02 0.02 -12.11
N SER A 117 -19.01 -0.43 -10.86
CA SER A 117 -20.17 -0.32 -9.98
C SER A 117 -20.29 1.04 -9.27
N LEU A 118 -19.26 1.89 -9.37
CA LEU A 118 -19.21 3.22 -8.75
C LEU A 118 -19.74 4.35 -9.65
N THR A 119 -19.93 4.04 -10.93
CA THR A 119 -20.50 4.92 -11.97
C THR A 119 -21.96 4.61 -12.18
#